data_AF-Q38AS5-F1
#
_entry.id   AF-Q38AS5-F1
#
_cell.length_a   1.000
_cell.length_b   1.000
_cell.length_c   1.000
_cell.angle_alpha   90.00
_cell.angle_beta   90.00
_cell.angle_gamma   90.00
#
_symmetry.space_group_name_H-M   'P 1'
#
loop_
_entity.id
_entity.type
_entity.pdbx_description
1 polymer ?
#
loop_
_entity_poly.entity_id
_entity_poly.type
_entity_poly.pdbx_seq_one_letter_code
_entity_poly.pdbx_strand_id
1 'polypeptide(L)'
;MGSTSSACRRLETACRTGENVADAVEAFRTDLQEKIEQNDEQASGDMIKEAMKEAVLPHRCDSAALAVGAELLKFLAHFDHKRDRKALDAIHEMNAAFMTIPESEMTSGWRNAQVNFLTSAFQAWIQGGGPIVIREECRDTDIEQEGIVYINEELCSVFLRFSRWDKTLTTGNRSHALAASAYKISHQCGTKLELVAAAVEEVQSLLKEEEKPFLIARTVYGVLAATSENPKISSQYALKLAGQLLRADALTAGPSAISSFLHDILKILEIKALALQADREAELCKVVEVLCRVYKRSLMLLGDLNWVELVKQF
;
A
#
# COMPACT_ATOMS: atom_id res chain seq x y z
N MET A 1 -7.68 17.17 33.33
CA MET A 1 -7.44 15.84 33.92
C MET A 1 -8.55 14.94 33.41
N GLY A 2 -8.27 14.12 32.40
CA GLY A 2 -9.28 13.25 31.77
C GLY A 2 -9.67 12.12 32.72
N SER A 3 -10.96 11.94 32.94
CA SER A 3 -11.50 10.79 33.66
C SER A 3 -11.33 9.55 32.80
N THR A 4 -10.20 8.86 32.91
CA THR A 4 -9.99 7.56 32.25
C THR A 4 -11.13 6.61 32.60
N SER A 5 -11.79 6.05 31.59
CA SER A 5 -12.96 5.18 31.79
C SER A 5 -12.56 3.95 32.62
N SER A 6 -13.49 3.41 33.43
CA SER A 6 -13.23 2.20 34.21
C SER A 6 -12.76 1.03 33.35
N ALA A 7 -13.32 0.87 32.15
CA ALA A 7 -12.90 -0.19 31.24
C ALA A 7 -11.51 0.05 30.62
N CYS A 8 -11.15 1.28 30.24
CA CYS A 8 -9.80 1.56 29.74
C CYS A 8 -8.72 1.26 30.79
N ARG A 9 -8.96 1.57 32.08
CA ARG A 9 -8.04 1.18 33.16
C ARG A 9 -7.94 -0.34 33.37
N ARG A 10 -9.05 -1.06 33.20
CA ARG A 10 -9.05 -2.53 33.23
C ARG A 10 -8.23 -3.09 32.07
N LEU A 11 -8.40 -2.54 30.88
CA LEU A 11 -7.64 -2.91 29.69
C LEU A 11 -6.15 -2.61 29.88
N GLU A 12 -5.78 -1.44 30.39
CA GLU A 12 -4.40 -1.07 30.72
C GLU A 12 -3.79 -2.08 31.69
N THR A 13 -4.50 -2.39 32.79
CA THR A 13 -4.03 -3.34 33.79
C THR A 13 -3.80 -4.73 33.19
N ALA A 14 -4.75 -5.23 32.39
CA ALA A 14 -4.65 -6.53 31.74
C ALA A 14 -3.52 -6.57 30.70
N CYS A 15 -3.35 -5.50 29.91
CA CYS A 15 -2.25 -5.37 28.95
C CYS A 15 -0.89 -5.36 29.67
N ARG A 16 -0.80 -4.68 30.81
CA ARG A 16 0.42 -4.60 31.63
C ARG A 16 0.81 -5.92 32.27
N THR A 17 -0.16 -6.68 32.79
CA THR A 17 0.11 -7.97 33.48
C THR A 17 0.14 -9.15 32.52
N GLY A 18 -0.47 -9.02 31.33
CA GLY A 18 -0.69 -10.14 30.41
C GLY A 18 -1.84 -11.07 30.81
N GLU A 19 -2.56 -10.76 31.90
CA GLU A 19 -3.62 -11.59 32.46
C GLU A 19 -5.00 -11.05 32.10
N ASN A 20 -5.95 -11.94 31.80
CA ASN A 20 -7.36 -11.61 31.55
C ASN A 20 -7.59 -10.57 30.43
N VAL A 21 -6.69 -10.51 29.45
CA VAL A 21 -6.79 -9.54 28.33
C VAL A 21 -8.10 -9.70 27.56
N ALA A 22 -8.56 -10.93 27.32
CA ALA A 22 -9.83 -11.18 26.64
C ALA A 22 -11.02 -10.57 27.40
N ASP A 23 -11.09 -10.77 28.72
CA ASP A 23 -12.16 -10.24 29.57
C ASP A 23 -12.10 -8.70 29.64
N ALA A 24 -10.91 -8.13 29.66
CA ALA A 24 -10.72 -6.69 29.66
C ALA A 24 -11.11 -6.05 28.31
N VAL A 25 -10.85 -6.75 27.20
CA VAL A 25 -11.31 -6.35 25.86
C VAL A 25 -12.84 -6.40 25.76
N GLU A 26 -13.50 -7.44 26.29
CA GLU A 26 -14.96 -7.49 26.30
C GLU A 26 -15.59 -6.40 27.19
N ALA A 27 -14.99 -6.11 28.34
CA ALA A 27 -15.41 -4.97 29.16
C ALA A 27 -15.28 -3.63 28.42
N PHE A 28 -14.17 -3.42 27.72
CA PHE A 28 -13.98 -2.25 26.86
C PHE A 28 -15.04 -2.15 25.76
N ARG A 29 -15.34 -3.26 25.07
CA ARG A 29 -16.40 -3.30 24.04
C ARG A 29 -17.78 -2.96 24.61
N THR A 30 -18.10 -3.49 25.79
CA THR A 30 -19.38 -3.26 26.45
C THR A 30 -19.56 -1.78 26.78
N ASP A 31 -18.60 -1.17 27.49
CA ASP A 31 -18.66 0.25 27.85
C ASP A 31 -18.64 1.16 26.60
N LEU A 32 -17.91 0.78 25.54
CA LEU A 32 -17.90 1.52 24.28
C LEU A 32 -19.27 1.46 23.58
N GLN A 33 -19.87 0.28 23.53
CA GLN A 33 -21.19 0.07 22.93
C GLN A 33 -22.28 0.88 23.67
N GLU A 34 -22.22 0.95 25.00
CA GLU A 34 -23.12 1.78 25.80
C GLU A 34 -23.03 3.27 25.41
N LYS A 35 -21.81 3.79 25.16
CA LYS A 35 -21.61 5.18 24.71
C LYS A 35 -22.11 5.40 23.30
N ILE A 36 -21.89 4.43 22.41
CA ILE A 36 -22.40 4.45 21.03
C ILE A 36 -23.94 4.51 21.05
N GLU A 37 -24.60 3.68 21.88
CA GLU A 37 -26.06 3.67 22.03
C GLU A 37 -26.63 4.96 22.61
N GLN A 38 -25.84 5.67 23.43
CA GLN A 38 -26.15 7.01 23.93
C GLN A 38 -25.95 8.12 22.86
N ASN A 39 -25.49 7.77 21.66
CA ASN A 39 -25.07 8.70 20.59
C ASN A 39 -24.00 9.71 21.03
N ASP A 40 -23.19 9.36 22.04
CA ASP A 40 -22.09 10.21 22.49
C ASP A 40 -20.83 9.93 21.66
N GLU A 41 -20.83 10.48 20.45
CA GLU A 41 -19.76 10.24 19.48
C GLU A 41 -18.38 10.65 20.02
N GLN A 42 -18.31 11.79 20.70
CA GLN A 42 -17.07 12.31 21.25
C GLN A 42 -16.53 11.38 22.32
N ALA A 43 -17.36 10.94 23.28
CA ALA A 43 -16.92 10.03 24.32
C ALA A 43 -16.54 8.64 23.77
N SER A 44 -17.25 8.13 22.76
CA SER A 44 -16.88 6.89 22.08
C SER A 44 -15.52 7.00 21.38
N GLY A 45 -15.29 8.09 20.64
CA GLY A 45 -14.01 8.36 19.97
C GLY A 45 -12.86 8.52 20.96
N ASP A 46 -13.06 9.28 22.04
CA ASP A 46 -12.06 9.48 23.09
C ASP A 46 -11.71 8.17 23.79
N MET A 47 -12.71 7.31 24.05
CA MET A 47 -12.50 6.00 24.66
C MET A 47 -11.64 5.07 23.80
N ILE A 48 -11.85 5.06 22.48
CA ILE A 48 -11.01 4.28 21.53
C ILE A 48 -9.57 4.82 21.53
N LYS A 49 -9.40 6.15 21.48
CA LYS A 49 -8.07 6.78 21.51
C LYS A 49 -7.33 6.51 22.82
N GLU A 50 -8.04 6.60 23.95
CA GLU A 50 -7.52 6.29 25.29
C GLU A 50 -7.08 4.83 25.37
N ALA A 51 -7.91 3.88 24.92
CA ALA A 51 -7.54 2.46 24.91
C ALA A 51 -6.26 2.21 24.09
N MET A 52 -6.13 2.81 22.91
CA MET A 52 -4.93 2.65 22.10
C MET A 52 -3.69 3.28 22.76
N LYS A 53 -3.78 4.53 23.23
CA LYS A 53 -2.65 5.31 23.73
C LYS A 53 -2.19 4.90 25.12
N GLU A 54 -3.11 4.58 26.02
CA GLU A 54 -2.80 4.32 27.43
C GLU A 54 -2.67 2.82 27.73
N ALA A 55 -3.41 1.95 27.05
CA ALA A 55 -3.39 0.51 27.33
C ALA A 55 -2.58 -0.28 26.30
N VAL A 56 -2.93 -0.17 25.01
CA VAL A 56 -2.39 -1.05 23.97
C VAL A 56 -0.93 -0.73 23.65
N LEU A 57 -0.65 0.52 23.26
CA LEU A 57 0.68 0.92 22.82
C LEU A 57 1.72 0.73 23.93
N PRO A 58 1.58 1.26 25.15
CA PRO A 58 2.65 1.22 26.15
C PRO A 58 3.04 -0.21 26.55
N HIS A 59 2.11 -1.15 26.44
CA HIS A 59 2.28 -2.53 26.86
C HIS A 59 2.37 -3.52 25.69
N ARG A 60 2.40 -3.03 24.44
CA ARG A 60 2.54 -3.85 23.21
C ARG A 60 1.52 -4.98 23.11
N CYS A 61 0.31 -4.76 23.59
CA CYS A 61 -0.70 -5.81 23.68
C CYS A 61 -1.37 -6.04 22.31
N ASP A 62 -0.83 -6.97 21.52
CA ASP A 62 -1.28 -7.25 20.14
C ASP A 62 -2.75 -7.68 20.03
N SER A 63 -3.22 -8.53 20.95
CA SER A 63 -4.62 -8.97 21.01
C SER A 63 -5.59 -7.81 21.27
N ALA A 64 -5.24 -6.88 22.17
CA ALA A 64 -6.00 -5.68 22.41
C ALA A 64 -5.92 -4.71 21.22
N ALA A 65 -4.77 -4.61 20.55
CA ALA A 65 -4.60 -3.78 19.35
C ALA A 65 -5.56 -4.18 18.21
N LEU A 66 -5.68 -5.50 17.96
CA LEU A 66 -6.62 -6.03 16.97
C LEU A 66 -8.06 -5.65 17.31
N ALA A 67 -8.45 -5.77 18.59
CA ALA A 67 -9.80 -5.44 19.04
C ALA A 67 -10.09 -3.94 18.92
N VAL A 68 -9.22 -3.08 19.45
CA VAL A 68 -9.39 -1.62 19.43
C VAL A 68 -9.43 -1.09 17.99
N GLY A 69 -8.57 -1.60 17.10
CA GLY A 69 -8.61 -1.23 15.67
C GLY A 69 -9.92 -1.64 14.98
N ALA A 70 -10.46 -2.81 15.30
CA ALA A 70 -11.76 -3.25 14.76
C ALA A 70 -12.93 -2.40 15.31
N GLU A 71 -12.91 -2.05 16.60
CA GLU A 71 -13.94 -1.19 17.19
C GLU A 71 -13.91 0.23 16.61
N LEU A 72 -12.74 0.76 16.24
CA LEU A 72 -12.66 2.04 15.52
C LEU A 72 -13.47 2.02 14.22
N LEU A 73 -13.30 0.98 13.40
CA LEU A 73 -14.01 0.89 12.11
C LEU A 73 -15.51 0.71 12.28
N LYS A 74 -15.95 -0.03 13.32
CA LYS A 74 -17.37 -0.15 13.67
C LYS A 74 -17.95 1.18 14.16
N PHE A 75 -17.20 1.91 14.99
CA PHE A 75 -17.56 3.26 15.45
C PHE A 75 -17.77 4.20 14.27
N LEU A 76 -16.82 4.26 13.33
CA LEU A 76 -16.95 5.10 12.13
C LEU A 76 -18.17 4.71 11.30
N ALA A 77 -18.41 3.41 11.11
CA ALA A 77 -19.58 2.93 10.38
C ALA A 77 -20.90 3.26 11.10
N HIS A 78 -20.94 3.22 12.43
CA HIS A 78 -22.13 3.53 13.23
C HIS A 78 -22.55 4.99 13.09
N PHE A 79 -21.59 5.92 13.16
CA PHE A 79 -21.83 7.36 13.01
C PHE A 79 -21.84 7.83 11.54
N ASP A 80 -21.96 6.90 10.59
CA ASP A 80 -22.04 7.15 9.15
C ASP A 80 -20.82 7.91 8.56
N HIS A 81 -19.66 7.79 9.20
CA HIS A 81 -18.39 8.30 8.69
C HIS A 81 -17.87 7.39 7.57
N LYS A 82 -18.46 7.57 6.39
CA LYS A 82 -18.13 6.84 5.16
C LYS A 82 -17.42 7.76 4.18
N ARG A 83 -16.16 7.44 3.87
CA ARG A 83 -15.33 8.17 2.89
C ARG A 83 -15.20 9.67 3.17
N ASP A 84 -15.23 10.08 4.42
CA ASP A 84 -15.07 11.48 4.81
C ASP A 84 -13.71 11.74 5.48
N ARG A 85 -13.46 13.02 5.77
CA ARG A 85 -12.21 13.46 6.40
C ARG A 85 -12.01 12.87 7.78
N LYS A 86 -13.08 12.73 8.55
CA LYS A 86 -13.01 12.22 9.91
C LYS A 86 -12.63 10.75 9.95
N ALA A 87 -13.20 9.94 9.05
CA ALA A 87 -12.80 8.55 8.86
C ALA A 87 -11.33 8.44 8.41
N LEU A 88 -10.90 9.24 7.43
CA LEU A 88 -9.53 9.22 6.94
C LEU A 88 -8.52 9.61 8.04
N ASP A 89 -8.79 10.71 8.75
CA ASP A 89 -7.93 11.19 9.84
C ASP A 89 -7.86 10.17 10.99
N ALA A 90 -8.96 9.49 11.31
CA ALA A 90 -8.99 8.44 12.32
C ALA A 90 -8.18 7.20 11.88
N ILE A 91 -8.28 6.78 10.63
CA ILE A 91 -7.48 5.69 10.07
C ILE A 91 -5.99 6.08 10.09
N HIS A 92 -5.67 7.34 9.75
CA HIS A 92 -4.33 7.86 9.80
C HIS A 92 -3.76 7.84 11.22
N GLU A 93 -4.47 8.38 12.20
CA GLU A 93 -4.03 8.41 13.61
C GLU A 93 -3.79 6.99 14.16
N MET A 94 -4.69 6.05 13.87
CA MET A 94 -4.57 4.67 14.31
C MET A 94 -3.38 3.95 13.65
N ASN A 95 -3.19 4.09 12.34
CA ASN A 95 -2.04 3.49 11.66
C ASN A 95 -0.71 4.11 12.12
N ALA A 96 -0.65 5.43 12.32
CA ALA A 96 0.52 6.10 12.87
C ALA A 96 0.89 5.53 14.25
N ALA A 97 -0.11 5.26 15.10
CA ALA A 97 0.09 4.57 16.37
C ALA A 97 0.72 3.18 16.19
N PHE A 98 0.19 2.34 15.29
CA PHE A 98 0.80 1.03 14.98
C PHE A 98 2.26 1.13 14.50
N MET A 99 2.58 2.18 13.76
CA MET A 99 3.93 2.41 13.22
C MET A 99 4.97 2.81 14.27
N THR A 100 4.55 3.24 15.46
CA THR A 100 5.47 3.61 16.56
C THR A 100 6.24 2.43 17.16
N ILE A 101 5.77 1.19 16.97
CA ILE A 101 6.42 0.00 17.55
C ILE A 101 7.71 -0.29 16.81
N PRO A 102 8.89 -0.31 17.46
CA PRO A 102 10.15 -0.59 16.79
C PRO A 102 10.22 -2.04 16.28
N GLU A 103 11.00 -2.29 15.23
CA GLU A 103 11.15 -3.63 14.64
C GLU A 103 11.63 -4.69 15.64
N SER A 104 12.43 -4.31 16.64
CA SER A 104 12.91 -5.18 17.71
C SER A 104 11.82 -5.71 18.65
N GLU A 105 10.66 -5.05 18.69
CA GLU A 105 9.54 -5.38 19.58
C GLU A 105 8.34 -5.94 18.82
N MET A 106 8.45 -6.08 17.48
CA MET A 106 7.37 -6.64 16.68
C MET A 106 7.11 -8.11 17.02
N THR A 107 5.83 -8.47 17.03
CA THR A 107 5.37 -9.85 17.12
C THR A 107 4.54 -10.21 15.90
N SER A 108 4.32 -11.51 15.68
CA SER A 108 3.37 -11.96 14.66
C SER A 108 1.95 -11.48 14.94
N GLY A 109 1.56 -11.32 16.21
CA GLY A 109 0.26 -10.78 16.58
C GLY A 109 0.15 -9.31 16.21
N TRP A 110 1.19 -8.51 16.44
CA TRP A 110 1.23 -7.10 16.04
C TRP A 110 1.08 -6.92 14.54
N ARG A 111 1.83 -7.72 13.75
CA ARG A 111 1.66 -7.79 12.30
C ARG A 111 0.22 -8.05 11.91
N ASN A 112 -0.37 -9.09 12.48
CA ASN A 112 -1.74 -9.48 12.14
C ASN A 112 -2.73 -8.37 12.50
N ALA A 113 -2.56 -7.69 13.65
CA ALA A 113 -3.39 -6.56 14.05
C ALA A 113 -3.32 -5.40 13.04
N GLN A 114 -2.11 -4.95 12.68
CA GLN A 114 -1.94 -3.82 11.76
C GLN A 114 -2.41 -4.14 10.33
N VAL A 115 -2.03 -5.30 9.79
CA VAL A 115 -2.44 -5.72 8.44
C VAL A 115 -3.96 -5.87 8.35
N ASN A 116 -4.59 -6.50 9.36
CA ASN A 116 -6.05 -6.65 9.38
C ASN A 116 -6.73 -5.29 9.49
N PHE A 117 -6.24 -4.40 10.35
CA PHE A 117 -6.80 -3.05 10.48
C PHE A 117 -6.82 -2.31 9.14
N LEU A 118 -5.67 -2.22 8.45
CA LEU A 118 -5.60 -1.51 7.17
C LEU A 118 -6.40 -2.20 6.07
N THR A 119 -6.41 -3.54 6.02
CA THR A 119 -7.19 -4.28 5.02
C THR A 119 -8.69 -4.08 5.23
N SER A 120 -9.16 -4.14 6.48
CA SER A 120 -10.55 -3.86 6.84
C SER A 120 -10.92 -2.39 6.63
N ALA A 121 -10.00 -1.46 6.92
CA ALA A 121 -10.19 -0.04 6.63
C ALA A 121 -10.36 0.19 5.12
N PHE A 122 -9.53 -0.44 4.29
CA PHE A 122 -9.67 -0.38 2.82
C PHE A 122 -11.03 -0.94 2.37
N GLN A 123 -11.43 -2.11 2.87
CA GLN A 123 -12.73 -2.72 2.55
C GLN A 123 -13.90 -1.83 2.97
N ALA A 124 -13.86 -1.26 4.17
CA ALA A 124 -14.87 -0.32 4.64
C ALA A 124 -14.91 0.95 3.78
N TRP A 125 -13.73 1.47 3.37
CA TRP A 125 -13.63 2.64 2.50
C TRP A 125 -14.28 2.38 1.13
N ILE A 126 -13.95 1.26 0.47
CA ILE A 126 -14.53 0.92 -0.84
C ILE A 126 -16.01 0.55 -0.75
N GLN A 127 -16.49 -0.09 0.33
CA GLN A 127 -17.91 -0.44 0.50
C GLN A 127 -18.76 0.74 0.97
N GLY A 128 -18.14 1.74 1.62
CA GLY A 128 -18.83 2.91 2.18
C GLY A 128 -19.45 3.84 1.15
N GLY A 129 -19.16 3.66 -0.14
CA GLY A 129 -19.91 4.30 -1.21
C GLY A 129 -20.56 3.26 -2.09
N GLY A 130 -21.73 3.61 -2.61
CA GLY A 130 -22.37 2.87 -3.68
C GLY A 130 -21.45 2.68 -4.90
N PRO A 131 -21.95 2.07 -5.98
CA PRO A 131 -21.17 1.92 -7.21
C PRO A 131 -20.48 3.25 -7.56
N ILE A 132 -19.18 3.19 -7.88
CA ILE A 132 -18.38 4.34 -8.32
C ILE A 132 -19.03 4.86 -9.61
N VAL A 133 -20.01 5.74 -9.45
CA VAL A 133 -20.52 6.56 -10.54
C VAL A 133 -19.70 7.82 -10.46
N ILE A 134 -18.75 7.97 -11.39
CA ILE A 134 -18.09 9.25 -11.64
C ILE A 134 -19.20 10.20 -12.11
N ARG A 135 -19.87 10.85 -11.16
CA ARG A 135 -20.73 11.99 -11.42
C ARG A 135 -19.80 13.19 -11.46
N GLU A 136 -19.70 13.84 -12.61
CA GLU A 136 -18.90 15.05 -12.86
C GLU A 136 -19.24 16.24 -11.92
N GLU A 137 -20.19 16.08 -11.01
CA GLU A 137 -20.68 17.14 -10.12
C GLU A 137 -20.29 16.97 -8.63
N CYS A 138 -19.56 15.91 -8.24
CA CYS A 138 -19.11 15.73 -6.84
C CYS A 138 -17.68 16.25 -6.61
N ARG A 139 -17.57 17.38 -5.90
CA ARG A 139 -16.29 17.90 -5.35
C ARG A 139 -15.62 16.96 -4.34
N ASP A 140 -16.32 15.92 -3.88
CA ASP A 140 -15.80 14.91 -2.94
C ASP A 140 -14.98 13.79 -3.60
N THR A 141 -14.76 13.85 -4.92
CA THR A 141 -13.88 12.91 -5.63
C THR A 141 -12.44 12.96 -5.14
N ASP A 142 -11.99 14.11 -4.62
CA ASP A 142 -10.65 14.26 -4.07
C ASP A 142 -10.45 13.42 -2.81
N ILE A 143 -11.40 13.40 -1.88
CA ILE A 143 -11.22 12.68 -0.61
C ILE A 143 -11.38 11.17 -0.77
N GLU A 144 -12.30 10.72 -1.61
CA GLU A 144 -12.46 9.30 -1.92
C GLU A 144 -11.16 8.72 -2.49
N GLN A 145 -10.59 9.42 -3.49
CA GLN A 145 -9.34 9.02 -4.11
C GLN A 145 -8.15 9.15 -3.16
N GLU A 146 -8.11 10.22 -2.34
CA GLU A 146 -7.08 10.42 -1.32
C GLU A 146 -7.05 9.24 -0.34
N GLY A 147 -8.20 8.80 0.15
CA GLY A 147 -8.26 7.65 1.06
C GLY A 147 -7.82 6.33 0.41
N ILE A 148 -8.18 6.07 -0.85
CA ILE A 148 -7.71 4.88 -1.59
C ILE A 148 -6.19 4.92 -1.75
N VAL A 149 -5.64 6.06 -2.17
CA VAL A 149 -4.20 6.24 -2.38
C VAL A 149 -3.46 6.06 -1.05
N TYR A 150 -3.90 6.74 0.01
CA TYR A 150 -3.29 6.67 1.32
C TYR A 150 -3.28 5.23 1.87
N ILE A 151 -4.43 4.56 1.90
CA ILE A 151 -4.52 3.22 2.50
C ILE A 151 -3.66 2.21 1.72
N ASN A 152 -3.61 2.31 0.38
CA ASN A 152 -2.73 1.45 -0.42
C ASN A 152 -1.24 1.72 -0.16
N GLU A 153 -0.83 2.99 -0.06
CA GLU A 153 0.55 3.35 0.26
C GLU A 153 0.99 2.85 1.64
N GLU A 154 0.09 2.94 2.63
CA GLU A 154 0.35 2.42 3.97
C GLU A 154 0.35 0.89 4.00
N LEU A 155 -0.59 0.22 3.33
CA LEU A 155 -0.58 -1.24 3.17
C LEU A 155 0.72 -1.73 2.53
N CYS A 156 1.17 -1.06 1.46
CA CYS A 156 2.44 -1.38 0.80
C CYS A 156 3.61 -1.24 1.79
N SER A 157 3.71 -0.10 2.48
CA SER A 157 4.76 0.16 3.47
C SER A 157 4.78 -0.88 4.59
N VAL A 158 3.61 -1.23 5.11
CA VAL A 158 3.43 -2.24 6.16
C VAL A 158 3.82 -3.63 5.68
N PHE A 159 3.43 -4.03 4.46
CA PHE A 159 3.84 -5.31 3.90
C PHE A 159 5.35 -5.40 3.67
N LEU A 160 6.01 -4.33 3.22
CA LEU A 160 7.47 -4.29 3.08
C LEU A 160 8.16 -4.42 4.43
N ARG A 161 7.70 -3.64 5.41
CA ARG A 161 8.20 -3.67 6.79
C ARG A 161 8.15 -5.08 7.37
N PHE A 162 6.99 -5.75 7.27
CA PHE A 162 6.86 -7.10 7.80
C PHE A 162 7.53 -8.17 6.95
N SER A 163 7.66 -7.97 5.63
CA SER A 163 8.45 -8.88 4.79
C SER A 163 9.91 -8.90 5.24
N ARG A 164 10.51 -7.72 5.44
CA ARG A 164 11.89 -7.56 5.92
C ARG A 164 12.07 -8.14 7.32
N TRP A 165 11.14 -7.86 8.23
CA TRP A 165 11.15 -8.43 9.56
C TRP A 165 11.05 -9.97 9.53
N ASP A 166 10.11 -10.55 8.76
CA ASP A 166 9.94 -12.01 8.66
C ASP A 166 11.18 -12.71 8.06
N LYS A 167 11.95 -12.03 7.18
CA LYS A 167 13.25 -12.53 6.67
C LYS A 167 14.26 -12.76 7.78
N THR A 168 14.22 -11.96 8.85
CA THR A 168 15.16 -12.11 9.98
C THR A 168 14.83 -13.31 10.86
N LEU A 169 13.59 -13.78 10.85
CA LEU A 169 13.10 -14.83 11.74
C LEU A 169 12.97 -16.20 11.08
N THR A 170 12.61 -16.25 9.80
CA THR A 170 12.22 -17.50 9.14
C THR A 170 12.86 -17.64 7.77
N THR A 171 13.09 -18.88 7.35
CA THR A 171 13.75 -19.24 6.08
C THR A 171 12.84 -19.11 4.86
N GLY A 172 11.95 -18.10 4.78
CA GLY A 172 11.49 -17.58 3.49
C GLY A 172 9.99 -17.44 3.27
N ASN A 173 9.17 -18.49 3.41
CA ASN A 173 7.84 -18.52 2.77
C ASN A 173 6.90 -17.36 3.12
N ARG A 174 6.85 -16.91 4.38
CA ARG A 174 5.95 -15.82 4.80
C ARG A 174 6.40 -14.46 4.26
N SER A 175 7.71 -14.21 4.26
CA SER A 175 8.29 -13.01 3.66
C SER A 175 7.95 -12.90 2.16
N HIS A 176 7.95 -14.02 1.42
CA HIS A 176 7.59 -14.02 0.00
C HIS A 176 6.15 -13.57 -0.24
N ALA A 177 5.20 -14.07 0.56
CA ALA A 177 3.80 -13.67 0.43
C ALA A 177 3.60 -12.17 0.74
N LEU A 178 4.31 -11.64 1.73
CA LEU A 178 4.27 -10.23 2.09
C LEU A 178 4.91 -9.35 1.01
N ALA A 179 6.08 -9.74 0.48
CA ALA A 179 6.75 -9.02 -0.61
C ALA A 179 5.89 -9.00 -1.87
N ALA A 180 5.27 -10.13 -2.24
CA ALA A 180 4.34 -10.21 -3.37
C ALA A 180 3.10 -9.33 -3.16
N SER A 181 2.58 -9.26 -1.93
CA SER A 181 1.44 -8.39 -1.59
C SER A 181 1.80 -6.91 -1.68
N ALA A 182 2.98 -6.54 -1.15
CA ALA A 182 3.54 -5.19 -1.29
C ALA A 182 3.69 -4.80 -2.76
N TYR A 183 4.28 -5.68 -3.59
CA TYR A 183 4.45 -5.45 -5.01
C TYR A 183 3.11 -5.27 -5.73
N LYS A 184 2.13 -6.14 -5.47
CA LYS A 184 0.80 -6.03 -6.08
C LYS A 184 0.12 -4.69 -5.77
N ILE A 185 0.20 -4.23 -4.52
CA ILE A 185 -0.41 -2.97 -4.08
C ILE A 185 0.41 -1.75 -4.50
N SER A 186 1.73 -1.91 -4.69
CA SER A 186 2.60 -0.80 -5.10
C SER A 186 2.16 -0.14 -6.41
N HIS A 187 1.57 -0.90 -7.34
CA HIS A 187 1.01 -0.37 -8.59
C HIS A 187 -0.21 0.55 -8.39
N GLN A 188 -0.81 0.53 -7.20
CA GLN A 188 -1.94 1.39 -6.81
C GLN A 188 -1.49 2.57 -5.92
N CYS A 189 -0.19 2.70 -5.64
CA CYS A 189 0.37 3.83 -4.91
C CYS A 189 0.45 5.04 -5.84
N GLY A 190 -0.47 5.99 -5.67
CA GLY A 190 -0.64 7.11 -6.60
C GLY A 190 0.39 8.23 -6.45
N THR A 191 1.01 8.39 -5.27
CA THR A 191 1.93 9.51 -5.00
C THR A 191 3.34 9.06 -4.64
N LYS A 192 3.48 7.97 -3.87
CA LYS A 192 4.77 7.42 -3.43
C LYS A 192 5.31 6.36 -4.39
N LEU A 193 5.68 6.75 -5.62
CA LEU A 193 6.21 5.77 -6.59
C LEU A 193 7.51 5.09 -6.12
N GLU A 194 8.24 5.67 -5.17
CA GLU A 194 9.38 5.03 -4.50
C GLU A 194 9.02 3.72 -3.79
N LEU A 195 7.75 3.53 -3.39
CA LEU A 195 7.27 2.25 -2.85
C LEU A 195 7.29 1.15 -3.91
N VAL A 196 7.11 1.48 -5.19
CA VAL A 196 7.27 0.51 -6.29
C VAL A 196 8.70 0.02 -6.33
N ALA A 197 9.69 0.93 -6.27
CA ALA A 197 11.10 0.54 -6.25
C ALA A 197 11.44 -0.31 -5.01
N ALA A 198 10.97 0.09 -3.83
CA ALA A 198 11.19 -0.67 -2.60
C ALA A 198 10.56 -2.07 -2.64
N ALA A 199 9.37 -2.20 -3.24
CA ALA A 199 8.71 -3.49 -3.39
C ALA A 199 9.38 -4.39 -4.44
N VAL A 200 9.85 -3.81 -5.54
CA VAL A 200 10.62 -4.54 -6.55
C VAL A 200 11.92 -5.06 -5.95
N GLU A 201 12.68 -4.22 -5.22
CA GLU A 201 13.90 -4.63 -4.53
C GLU A 201 13.63 -5.79 -3.56
N GLU A 202 12.56 -5.68 -2.78
CA GLU A 202 12.15 -6.71 -1.82
C GLU A 202 11.84 -8.04 -2.50
N VAL A 203 11.10 -8.02 -3.62
CA VAL A 203 10.79 -9.22 -4.41
C VAL A 203 12.02 -9.75 -5.14
N GLN A 204 12.85 -8.90 -5.74
CA GLN A 204 14.07 -9.31 -6.44
C GLN A 204 15.00 -10.10 -5.54
N SER A 205 15.13 -9.71 -4.26
CA SER A 205 15.97 -10.44 -3.29
C SER A 205 15.46 -11.85 -2.96
N LEU A 206 14.24 -12.20 -3.38
CA LEU A 206 13.59 -13.50 -3.17
C LEU A 206 13.47 -14.33 -4.47
N LEU A 207 13.77 -13.72 -5.62
CA LEU A 207 13.68 -14.37 -6.94
C LEU A 207 15.03 -14.96 -7.35
N LYS A 208 14.97 -15.93 -8.26
CA LYS A 208 16.16 -16.42 -8.96
C LYS A 208 16.64 -15.40 -9.99
N GLU A 209 17.92 -15.41 -10.32
CA GLU A 209 18.51 -14.47 -11.28
C GLU A 209 17.79 -14.48 -12.64
N GLU A 210 17.35 -15.65 -13.12
CA GLU A 210 16.62 -15.76 -14.38
C GLU A 210 15.22 -15.14 -14.37
N GLU A 211 14.64 -14.90 -13.18
CA GLU A 211 13.29 -14.34 -13.02
C GLU A 211 13.31 -12.82 -12.92
N LYS A 212 14.40 -12.22 -12.41
CA LYS A 212 14.51 -10.78 -12.13
C LYS A 212 14.28 -9.90 -13.36
N PRO A 213 14.84 -10.20 -14.56
CA PRO A 213 14.60 -9.36 -15.74
C PRO A 213 13.12 -9.28 -16.14
N PHE A 214 12.33 -10.35 -15.88
CA PHE A 214 10.90 -10.37 -16.19
C PHE A 214 10.08 -9.53 -15.21
N LEU A 215 10.43 -9.55 -13.92
CA LEU A 215 9.84 -8.66 -12.92
C LEU A 215 10.10 -7.20 -13.29
N ILE A 216 11.33 -6.88 -13.64
CA ILE A 216 11.75 -5.53 -13.99
C ILE A 216 11.05 -5.05 -15.26
N ALA A 217 10.97 -5.88 -16.30
CA ALA A 217 10.23 -5.56 -17.52
C ALA A 217 8.75 -5.24 -17.25
N ARG A 218 8.08 -6.07 -16.46
CA ARG A 218 6.66 -5.86 -16.07
C ARG A 218 6.49 -4.59 -15.26
N THR A 219 7.39 -4.33 -14.32
CA THR A 219 7.32 -3.14 -13.47
C THR A 219 7.55 -1.88 -14.29
N VAL A 220 8.58 -1.87 -15.15
CA VAL A 220 8.86 -0.74 -16.06
C VAL A 220 7.66 -0.47 -16.95
N TYR A 221 7.05 -1.51 -17.53
CA TYR A 221 5.82 -1.36 -18.29
C TYR A 221 4.70 -0.72 -17.46
N GLY A 222 4.43 -1.25 -16.26
CA GLY A 222 3.36 -0.75 -15.38
C GLY A 222 3.55 0.70 -14.95
N VAL A 223 4.76 1.08 -14.54
CA VAL A 223 5.10 2.47 -14.15
C VAL A 223 4.90 3.44 -15.31
N LEU A 224 5.27 3.03 -16.52
CA LEU A 224 5.11 3.86 -17.71
C LEU A 224 3.65 3.90 -18.17
N ALA A 225 2.91 2.79 -18.10
CA ALA A 225 1.49 2.75 -18.46
C ALA A 225 0.64 3.60 -17.51
N ALA A 226 1.03 3.69 -16.23
CA ALA A 226 0.31 4.49 -15.24
C ALA A 226 0.26 6.00 -15.57
N THR A 227 1.16 6.51 -16.43
CA THR A 227 1.12 7.94 -16.82
C THR A 227 -0.05 8.27 -17.73
N SER A 228 -0.53 7.32 -18.53
CA SER A 228 -1.72 7.52 -19.39
C SER A 228 -3.02 7.42 -18.59
N GLU A 229 -3.01 6.62 -17.52
CA GLU A 229 -4.15 6.41 -16.63
C GLU A 229 -4.32 7.52 -15.58
N ASN A 230 -3.22 8.16 -15.15
CA ASN A 230 -3.23 9.20 -14.13
C ASN A 230 -2.47 10.46 -14.59
N PRO A 231 -3.18 11.50 -15.05
CA PRO A 231 -2.58 12.76 -15.49
C PRO A 231 -1.76 13.50 -14.42
N LYS A 232 -1.88 13.14 -13.14
CA LYS A 232 -1.08 13.73 -12.06
C LYS A 232 0.36 13.19 -12.04
N ILE A 233 0.64 12.06 -12.69
CA ILE A 233 1.98 11.48 -12.77
C ILE A 233 2.74 12.12 -13.94
N SER A 234 3.82 12.83 -13.61
CA SER A 234 4.71 13.37 -14.64
C SER A 234 5.39 12.25 -15.43
N SER A 235 5.32 12.31 -16.76
CA SER A 235 6.04 11.40 -17.66
C SER A 235 7.55 11.37 -17.37
N GLN A 236 8.15 12.52 -17.06
CA GLN A 236 9.57 12.60 -16.69
C GLN A 236 9.87 11.86 -15.38
N TYR A 237 8.95 11.91 -14.41
CA TYR A 237 9.10 11.20 -13.14
C TYR A 237 9.00 9.67 -13.34
N ALA A 238 8.01 9.22 -14.12
CA ALA A 238 7.85 7.81 -14.48
C ALA A 238 9.07 7.26 -15.24
N LEU A 239 9.58 8.02 -16.23
CA LEU A 239 10.82 7.67 -16.95
C LEU A 239 12.03 7.57 -16.02
N LYS A 240 12.18 8.53 -15.10
CA LYS A 240 13.27 8.52 -14.12
C LYS A 240 13.21 7.27 -13.24
N LEU A 241 12.03 6.92 -12.73
CA LEU A 241 11.84 5.73 -11.90
C LEU A 241 12.09 4.45 -12.69
N ALA A 242 11.53 4.33 -13.90
CA ALA A 242 11.79 3.19 -14.79
C ALA A 242 13.29 3.03 -15.07
N GLY A 243 13.99 4.13 -15.32
CA GLY A 243 15.45 4.14 -15.49
C GLY A 243 16.21 3.71 -14.22
N GLN A 244 15.72 4.07 -13.03
CA GLN A 244 16.29 3.61 -11.76
C GLN A 244 16.11 2.10 -11.56
N LEU A 245 14.91 1.57 -11.84
CA LEU A 245 14.62 0.13 -11.79
C LEU A 245 15.54 -0.67 -12.72
N LEU A 246 15.75 -0.21 -13.96
CA LEU A 246 16.68 -0.85 -14.90
C LEU A 246 18.14 -0.85 -14.43
N ARG A 247 18.59 0.25 -13.81
CA ARG A 247 19.97 0.33 -13.29
C ARG A 247 20.19 -0.62 -12.13
N ALA A 248 19.20 -0.78 -11.24
CA ALA A 248 19.26 -1.75 -10.15
C ALA A 248 19.36 -3.19 -10.69
N ASP A 249 18.59 -3.53 -11.74
CA ASP A 249 18.67 -4.84 -12.40
C ASP A 249 20.05 -5.11 -13.00
N ALA A 250 20.60 -4.14 -13.74
CA ALA A 250 21.91 -4.27 -14.40
C ALA A 250 23.05 -4.55 -13.41
N LEU A 251 22.93 -4.08 -12.17
CA LEU A 251 23.90 -4.35 -11.10
C LEU A 251 23.77 -5.76 -10.51
N THR A 252 22.61 -6.42 -10.65
CA THR A 252 22.32 -7.69 -9.98
C THR A 252 22.38 -8.89 -10.91
N ALA A 253 21.86 -8.79 -12.14
CA ALA A 253 21.72 -9.91 -13.07
C ALA A 253 22.69 -9.87 -14.27
N GLY A 254 23.45 -8.78 -14.44
CA GLY A 254 24.29 -8.55 -15.62
C GLY A 254 23.48 -8.19 -16.88
N PRO A 255 24.14 -7.94 -18.02
CA PRO A 255 23.46 -7.52 -19.24
C PRO A 255 22.59 -8.65 -19.81
N SER A 256 21.29 -8.40 -19.94
CA SER A 256 20.33 -9.31 -20.56
C SER A 256 19.71 -8.69 -21.82
N ALA A 257 19.28 -9.53 -22.76
CA ALA A 257 18.57 -9.06 -23.95
C ALA A 257 17.28 -8.28 -23.59
N ILE A 258 16.62 -8.65 -22.48
CA ILE A 258 15.47 -7.92 -21.95
C ILE A 258 15.88 -6.54 -21.47
N SER A 259 16.99 -6.43 -20.71
CA SER A 259 17.51 -5.13 -20.24
C SER A 259 17.88 -4.21 -21.42
N SER A 260 18.56 -4.73 -22.46
CA SER A 260 18.85 -3.96 -23.67
C SER A 260 17.58 -3.44 -24.35
N PHE A 261 16.58 -4.32 -24.51
CA PHE A 261 15.27 -3.94 -25.06
C PHE A 261 14.62 -2.82 -24.24
N LEU A 262 14.58 -2.95 -22.91
CA LEU A 262 13.97 -1.94 -22.04
C LEU A 262 14.71 -0.59 -22.09
N HIS A 263 16.04 -0.60 -22.16
CA HIS A 263 16.82 0.61 -22.34
C HIS A 263 16.50 1.33 -23.65
N ASP A 264 16.27 0.59 -24.74
CA ASP A 264 15.89 1.19 -26.02
C ASP A 264 14.45 1.72 -26.01
N ILE A 265 13.51 1.03 -25.33
CA ILE A 265 12.16 1.53 -25.10
C ILE A 265 12.19 2.84 -24.29
N LEU A 266 12.98 2.94 -23.22
CA LEU A 266 13.09 4.18 -22.44
C LEU A 266 13.61 5.35 -23.28
N LYS A 267 14.63 5.15 -24.13
CA LYS A 267 15.12 6.20 -25.02
C LYS A 267 14.03 6.68 -26.00
N ILE A 268 13.24 5.76 -26.55
CA ILE A 268 12.13 6.10 -27.44
C ILE A 268 11.08 6.96 -26.72
N LEU A 269 10.73 6.60 -25.48
CA LEU A 269 9.78 7.35 -24.67
C LEU A 269 10.34 8.69 -24.17
N GLU A 270 11.64 8.78 -23.85
CA GLU A 270 12.33 10.04 -23.56
C GLU A 270 12.25 11.01 -24.75
N ILE A 271 12.48 10.51 -25.97
CA ILE A 271 12.33 11.29 -27.20
C ILE A 271 10.88 11.77 -27.37
N LYS A 272 9.89 10.90 -27.10
CA LYS A 272 8.46 11.26 -27.18
C LYS A 272 8.09 12.33 -26.14
N ALA A 273 8.52 12.16 -24.89
CA ALA A 273 8.20 13.03 -23.76
C ALA A 273 8.75 14.45 -23.92
N LEU A 274 9.86 14.63 -24.64
CA LEU A 274 10.43 15.95 -24.93
C LEU A 274 9.59 16.78 -25.92
N ALA A 275 8.43 16.27 -26.37
CA ALA A 275 7.54 16.91 -27.35
C ALA A 275 8.21 17.32 -28.67
N LEU A 276 9.44 16.85 -28.92
CA LEU A 276 10.20 17.14 -30.14
C LEU A 276 9.60 16.48 -31.38
N GLN A 277 8.63 15.57 -31.20
CA GLN A 277 8.21 14.62 -32.23
C GLN A 277 6.72 14.20 -32.15
N ALA A 278 5.79 15.10 -31.81
CA ALA A 278 4.36 14.77 -31.86
C ALA A 278 3.95 14.16 -33.23
N ASP A 279 4.58 14.63 -34.32
CA ASP A 279 4.35 14.13 -35.68
C ASP A 279 5.01 12.78 -36.01
N ARG A 280 5.86 12.23 -35.13
CA ARG A 280 6.60 10.97 -35.40
C ARG A 280 6.11 9.76 -34.62
N GLU A 281 4.94 9.83 -33.98
CA GLU A 281 4.39 8.69 -33.26
C GLU A 281 4.36 7.41 -34.11
N ALA A 282 3.91 7.53 -35.36
CA ALA A 282 3.86 6.40 -36.29
C ALA A 282 5.26 5.83 -36.61
N GLU A 283 6.31 6.65 -36.62
CA GLU A 283 7.69 6.19 -36.81
C GLU A 283 8.22 5.52 -35.54
N LEU A 284 7.99 6.12 -34.37
CA LEU A 284 8.37 5.54 -33.08
C LEU A 284 7.69 4.19 -32.85
N CYS A 285 6.40 4.06 -33.17
CA CYS A 285 5.67 2.80 -33.10
C CYS A 285 6.30 1.73 -34.01
N LYS A 286 6.68 2.08 -35.25
CA LYS A 286 7.38 1.16 -36.16
C LYS A 286 8.73 0.71 -35.60
N VAL A 287 9.49 1.61 -34.96
CA VAL A 287 10.75 1.24 -34.30
C VAL A 287 10.49 0.23 -33.19
N VAL A 288 9.48 0.45 -32.35
CA VAL A 288 9.10 -0.52 -31.30
C VAL A 288 8.65 -1.86 -31.86
N GLU A 289 7.85 -1.88 -32.94
CA GLU A 289 7.48 -3.13 -33.61
C GLU A 289 8.71 -3.91 -34.08
N VAL A 290 9.71 -3.22 -34.64
CA VAL A 290 10.98 -3.84 -35.06
C VAL A 290 11.74 -4.39 -33.86
N LEU A 291 11.86 -3.63 -32.77
CA LEU A 291 12.50 -4.08 -31.54
C LEU A 291 11.79 -5.32 -30.97
N CYS A 292 10.47 -5.32 -30.88
CA CYS A 292 9.68 -6.48 -30.44
C CYS A 292 9.94 -7.73 -31.30
N ARG A 293 10.16 -7.58 -32.62
CA ARG A 293 10.53 -8.69 -33.50
C ARG A 293 11.95 -9.18 -33.26
N VAL A 294 12.92 -8.27 -33.09
CA VAL A 294 14.34 -8.60 -32.82
C VAL A 294 14.46 -9.35 -31.49
N TYR A 295 13.77 -8.89 -30.45
CA TYR A 295 13.81 -9.46 -29.11
C TYR A 295 12.75 -10.54 -28.85
N LYS A 296 12.02 -11.00 -29.89
CA LYS A 296 10.85 -11.90 -29.77
C LYS A 296 11.08 -13.11 -28.85
N ARG A 297 12.25 -13.75 -28.94
CA ARG A 297 12.58 -14.93 -28.13
C ARG A 297 12.72 -14.58 -26.64
N SER A 298 13.36 -13.45 -26.34
CA SER A 298 13.55 -12.97 -24.96
C SER A 298 12.26 -12.45 -24.34
N LEU A 299 11.36 -11.91 -25.17
CA LEU A 299 10.07 -11.36 -24.73
C LEU A 299 8.95 -12.41 -24.65
N MET A 300 9.22 -13.70 -24.87
CA MET A 300 8.19 -14.75 -24.94
C MET A 300 7.33 -14.83 -23.66
N LEU A 301 7.92 -14.64 -22.49
CA LEU A 301 7.20 -14.62 -21.20
C LEU A 301 6.59 -13.26 -20.85
N LEU A 302 6.68 -12.28 -21.75
CA LEU A 302 6.14 -10.92 -21.65
C LEU A 302 5.19 -10.63 -22.82
N GLY A 303 4.69 -11.67 -23.50
CA GLY A 303 3.88 -11.53 -24.71
C GLY A 303 2.49 -10.93 -24.47
N ASP A 304 2.07 -10.84 -23.21
CA ASP A 304 0.88 -10.13 -22.76
C ASP A 304 1.03 -8.61 -22.76
N LEU A 305 2.27 -8.09 -22.74
CA LEU A 305 2.55 -6.65 -22.70
C LEU A 305 2.55 -6.04 -24.11
N ASN A 306 1.84 -4.92 -24.27
CA ASN A 306 1.74 -4.24 -25.56
C ASN A 306 2.61 -2.97 -25.60
N TRP A 307 3.90 -3.17 -25.87
CA TRP A 307 4.90 -2.09 -25.94
C TRP A 307 4.59 -1.02 -27.00
N VAL A 308 3.91 -1.39 -28.09
CA VAL A 308 3.49 -0.44 -29.13
C VAL A 308 2.37 0.45 -28.60
N GLU A 309 1.40 -0.13 -27.91
CA GLU A 309 0.32 0.64 -27.29
C GLU A 309 0.82 1.53 -26.17
N LEU A 310 1.78 1.04 -25.37
CA LEU A 310 2.46 1.87 -24.37
C LEU A 310 3.05 3.14 -25.01
N VAL A 311 3.76 3.00 -26.14
CA VAL A 311 4.31 4.18 -26.84
C VAL A 311 3.22 5.11 -27.36
N LYS A 312 2.06 4.62 -27.80
CA LYS A 312 0.96 5.50 -28.26
C LYS A 312 0.33 6.28 -27.11
N GLN A 313 0.13 5.63 -25.98
CA GLN A 313 -0.59 6.20 -24.84
C GLN A 313 0.27 7.10 -23.93
N PHE A 314 1.59 6.90 -23.94
CA PHE A 314 2.55 7.68 -23.14
C PHE A 314 2.66 9.13 -23.62
#